data_AF-A0AAE7M7X1-F1
#
_entry.id   AF-A0AAE7M7X1-F1
#
_cell.length_a   1.000
_cell.length_b   1.000
_cell.length_c   1.000
_cell.angle_alpha   90.00
_cell.angle_beta   90.00
_cell.angle_gamma   90.00
#
_symmetry.space_group_name_H-M   'P 1'
#
loop_
_entity.id
_entity.type
_entity.pdbx_description
1 polymer ?
#
loop_
_entity_poly.entity_id
_entity_poly.type
_entity_poly.pdbx_seq_one_letter_code
_entity_poly.pdbx_strand_id
1 'polypeptide(L)'
;MHDMRVMNTAEVAEAGAPVSVGAPSGHRAPAPQVAETATVSFQTELPEPLQQAMRRFIERHPNWDHYRLVQAALAGFLVQNGVSSRSITRLYVGNLFCRQSLLQDV
;
A
#
# COMPACT_ATOMS: atom_id res chain seq x y z
N MET A 1 3.87 43.94 -28.01
CA MET A 1 2.55 43.77 -28.66
C MET A 1 2.80 43.77 -30.16
N HIS A 2 3.05 42.60 -30.73
CA HIS A 2 3.39 42.35 -32.14
C HIS A 2 2.98 40.89 -32.37
N ASP A 3 2.37 40.45 -33.46
CA ASP A 3 2.09 41.07 -34.75
C ASP A 3 1.03 40.19 -35.45
N MET A 4 0.24 40.80 -36.33
CA MET A 4 -0.77 40.15 -37.16
C MET A 4 -0.17 39.84 -38.54
N ARG A 5 -0.14 38.56 -38.96
CA ARG A 5 -0.01 38.19 -40.39
C ARG A 5 -0.53 36.75 -40.63
N VAL A 6 -1.73 36.52 -41.18
CA VAL A 6 -2.16 36.54 -42.60
C VAL A 6 -1.81 35.26 -43.38
N MET A 7 -2.81 34.77 -44.13
CA MET A 7 -2.79 33.77 -45.23
C MET A 7 -2.47 32.32 -44.79
N ASN A 8 -3.11 31.26 -45.28
CA ASN A 8 -3.72 31.06 -46.58
C ASN A 8 -4.73 29.90 -46.56
N THR A 9 -5.79 30.04 -47.34
CA THR A 9 -6.68 28.96 -47.79
C THR A 9 -6.06 28.30 -49.02
N ALA A 10 -5.81 27.00 -48.96
CA ALA A 10 -5.96 26.03 -50.07
C ALA A 10 -5.16 24.75 -49.77
N GLU A 11 -5.85 23.63 -49.66
CA GLU A 11 -5.43 22.35 -50.26
C GLU A 11 -6.65 21.44 -50.29
N VAL A 12 -7.42 21.49 -51.38
CA VAL A 12 -7.45 20.47 -52.46
C VAL A 12 -7.38 19.01 -52.02
N ALA A 13 -8.34 18.28 -52.57
CA ALA A 13 -8.60 16.87 -52.39
C ALA A 13 -7.46 15.98 -52.90
N GLU A 14 -7.23 14.85 -52.22
CA GLU A 14 -6.54 13.71 -52.80
C GLU A 14 -7.27 12.43 -52.38
N ALA A 15 -7.65 11.65 -53.40
CA ALA A 15 -8.40 10.43 -53.29
C ALA A 15 -7.40 9.26 -53.40
N GLY A 16 -6.91 8.79 -52.25
CA GLY A 16 -6.08 7.59 -52.14
C GLY A 16 -6.85 6.39 -51.58
N ALA A 17 -6.82 5.27 -52.30
CA ALA A 17 -7.51 4.01 -52.02
C ALA A 17 -6.95 3.25 -50.77
N PRO A 18 -7.53 2.08 -50.36
CA PRO A 18 -7.58 1.61 -48.98
C PRO A 18 -6.34 0.83 -48.53
N VAL A 19 -5.98 0.97 -47.23
CA VAL A 19 -5.10 0.01 -46.56
C VAL A 19 -5.60 -0.28 -45.13
N SER A 20 -5.82 -1.56 -44.85
CA SER A 20 -6.09 -2.11 -43.53
C SER A 20 -5.00 -1.70 -42.53
N VAL A 21 -5.37 -0.99 -41.47
CA VAL A 21 -4.57 -0.85 -40.25
C VAL A 21 -5.47 -1.09 -39.04
N GLY A 22 -4.92 -1.88 -38.12
CA GLY A 22 -5.62 -2.62 -37.07
C GLY A 22 -6.68 -1.85 -36.30
N ALA A 23 -7.79 -2.55 -36.05
CA ALA A 23 -8.70 -2.18 -34.97
C ALA A 23 -7.88 -2.11 -33.66
N PRO A 24 -7.87 -0.96 -32.95
CA PRO A 24 -7.27 -0.88 -31.64
C PRO A 24 -8.07 -1.80 -30.72
N SER A 25 -7.43 -2.91 -30.34
CA SER A 25 -7.91 -3.78 -29.29
C SER A 25 -8.31 -2.92 -28.11
N GLY A 26 -9.55 -3.10 -27.67
CA GLY A 26 -10.13 -2.36 -26.56
C GLY A 26 -9.14 -2.31 -25.41
N HIS A 27 -8.68 -1.10 -25.11
CA HIS A 27 -7.88 -0.85 -23.93
C HIS A 27 -8.82 -1.06 -22.74
N ARG A 28 -8.90 -2.31 -22.27
CA ARG A 28 -9.51 -2.65 -21.00
C ARG A 28 -8.77 -1.80 -19.97
N ALA A 29 -9.46 -0.79 -19.43
CA ALA A 29 -8.97 -0.04 -18.28
C ALA A 29 -8.44 -1.08 -17.27
N PRO A 30 -7.18 -0.95 -16.79
CA PRO A 30 -6.71 -1.85 -15.77
C PRO A 30 -7.65 -1.68 -14.57
N ALA A 31 -8.40 -2.74 -14.26
CA ALA A 31 -9.18 -2.83 -13.04
C ALA A 31 -8.26 -2.45 -11.86
N PRO A 32 -8.78 -1.78 -10.81
CA PRO A 32 -7.98 -1.41 -9.65
C PRO A 32 -7.32 -2.68 -9.13
N GLN A 33 -6.00 -2.76 -9.31
CA GLN A 33 -5.19 -3.82 -8.74
C GLN A 33 -5.33 -3.62 -7.24
N VAL A 34 -6.14 -4.47 -6.61
CA VAL A 34 -6.24 -4.53 -5.16
C VAL A 34 -4.81 -4.72 -4.70
N ALA A 35 -4.21 -3.68 -4.12
CA ALA A 35 -2.85 -3.73 -3.61
C ALA A 35 -2.86 -4.78 -2.51
N GLU A 36 -2.54 -6.01 -2.88
CA GLU A 36 -2.39 -7.13 -1.98
C GLU A 36 -1.38 -6.68 -0.94
N THR A 37 -1.79 -6.63 0.33
CA THR A 37 -0.93 -6.24 1.43
C THR A 37 0.13 -7.32 1.57
N ALA A 38 1.21 -7.21 0.79
CA ALA A 38 2.28 -8.18 0.76
C ALA A 38 2.88 -8.29 2.17
N THR A 39 2.60 -9.39 2.85
CA THR A 39 3.15 -9.71 4.15
C THR A 39 4.44 -10.48 3.96
N VAL A 40 5.52 -9.99 4.57
CA VAL A 40 6.81 -10.67 4.62
C VAL A 40 6.98 -11.26 6.02
N SER A 41 7.26 -12.57 6.08
CA SER A 41 7.68 -13.22 7.32
C SER A 41 9.19 -13.07 7.46
N PHE A 42 9.67 -12.83 8.68
CA PHE A 42 11.10 -12.79 8.97
C PHE A 42 11.41 -13.71 10.15
N GLN A 43 12.53 -14.42 10.05
CA GLN A 43 13.05 -15.30 11.08
C GLN A 43 14.29 -14.66 11.70
N THR A 44 14.41 -14.73 13.01
CA THR A 44 15.54 -14.18 13.74
C THR A 44 15.77 -14.97 15.03
N GLU A 45 17.03 -15.13 15.41
CA GLU A 45 17.40 -15.72 16.70
C GLU A 45 17.25 -14.66 17.79
N LEU A 46 16.47 -14.97 18.83
CA LEU A 46 16.23 -14.07 19.96
C LEU A 46 16.97 -14.58 21.20
N PRO A 47 17.61 -13.69 21.99
CA PRO A 47 18.14 -14.06 23.29
C PRO A 47 17.06 -14.68 24.19
N GLU A 48 17.40 -15.76 24.90
CA GLU A 48 16.47 -16.49 25.77
C GLU A 48 15.71 -15.59 26.77
N PRO A 49 16.35 -14.61 27.45
CA PRO A 49 15.63 -13.72 28.37
C PRO A 49 14.53 -12.91 27.70
N LEU A 50 14.75 -12.49 26.44
CA LEU A 50 13.76 -11.73 25.67
C LEU A 50 12.60 -12.63 25.24
N GLN A 51 12.91 -13.83 24.74
CA GLN A 51 11.90 -14.82 24.37
C GLN A 51 11.00 -15.15 25.57
N GLN A 52 11.58 -15.34 26.76
CA GLN A 52 10.82 -15.65 27.96
C GLN A 52 9.98 -14.47 28.46
N ALA A 53 10.48 -13.24 28.33
CA ALA A 53 9.70 -12.04 28.63
C ALA A 53 8.50 -11.90 27.69
N MET A 54 8.70 -12.09 26.37
CA MET A 54 7.63 -12.05 25.37
C MET A 54 6.55 -13.10 25.65
N ARG A 55 6.96 -14.34 25.94
CA ARG A 55 6.03 -15.44 26.25
C ARG A 55 5.17 -15.12 27.47
N ARG A 56 5.78 -14.70 28.58
CA ARG A 56 5.07 -14.30 29.80
C ARG A 56 4.14 -13.11 29.60
N PHE A 57 4.47 -12.21 28.67
CA PHE A 57 3.58 -11.11 28.31
C PHE A 57 2.33 -11.64 27.59
N ILE A 58 2.52 -12.43 26.54
CA ILE A 58 1.43 -13.01 25.74
C ILE A 58 0.49 -13.88 26.59
N GLU A 59 1.03 -14.70 27.48
CA GLU A 59 0.24 -15.56 28.39
C GLU A 59 -0.73 -14.75 29.29
N ARG A 60 -0.38 -13.51 29.62
CA ARG A 60 -1.22 -12.62 30.46
C ARG A 60 -2.18 -11.75 29.64
N HIS A 61 -2.03 -11.72 28.32
CA HIS A 61 -2.78 -10.85 27.43
C HIS A 61 -3.34 -11.67 26.25
N PRO A 62 -4.54 -12.26 26.37
CA PRO A 62 -5.07 -13.24 25.42
C PRO A 62 -5.30 -12.70 24.00
N ASN A 63 -5.29 -11.38 23.83
CA ASN A 63 -5.43 -10.74 22.52
C ASN A 63 -4.10 -10.49 21.80
N TRP A 64 -2.97 -10.87 22.42
CA TRP A 64 -1.65 -10.68 21.87
C TRP A 64 -1.07 -12.00 21.40
N ASP A 65 -0.34 -11.94 20.28
CA ASP A 65 0.45 -13.03 19.75
C ASP A 65 1.88 -12.55 19.46
N HIS A 66 2.76 -13.49 19.14
CA HIS A 66 4.17 -13.20 18.89
C HIS A 66 4.37 -12.20 17.73
N TYR A 67 3.63 -12.36 16.63
CA TYR A 67 3.77 -11.48 15.47
C TYR A 67 3.27 -10.09 15.78
N ARG A 68 2.10 -9.98 16.40
CA ARG A 68 1.50 -8.71 16.77
C ARG A 68 2.35 -7.92 17.76
N LEU A 69 2.91 -8.59 18.76
CA LEU A 69 3.84 -7.97 19.72
C LEU A 69 5.05 -7.38 19.00
N VAL A 70 5.67 -8.16 18.13
CA VAL A 70 6.87 -7.75 17.39
C VAL A 70 6.54 -6.65 16.38
N GLN A 71 5.44 -6.75 15.65
CA GLN A 71 4.99 -5.72 14.72
C GLN A 71 4.68 -4.40 15.42
N ALA A 72 4.02 -4.43 16.59
CA ALA A 72 3.77 -3.25 17.40
C ALA A 72 5.08 -2.62 17.88
N ALA A 73 6.01 -3.43 18.39
CA ALA A 73 7.30 -2.97 18.88
C ALA A 73 8.15 -2.35 17.76
N LEU A 74 8.23 -3.00 16.59
CA LEU A 74 8.95 -2.50 15.43
C LEU A 74 8.34 -1.21 14.88
N ALA A 75 7.01 -1.18 14.69
CA ALA A 75 6.35 0.03 14.21
C ALA A 75 6.52 1.19 15.18
N GLY A 76 6.36 0.93 16.49
CA GLY A 76 6.59 1.93 17.54
C GLY A 76 8.04 2.40 17.60
N PHE A 77 9.02 1.51 17.44
CA PHE A 77 10.44 1.85 17.39
C PHE A 77 10.73 2.77 16.19
N LEU A 78 10.22 2.45 15.00
CA LEU A 78 10.42 3.27 13.81
C LEU A 78 9.79 4.67 13.95
N VAL A 79 8.56 4.75 14.49
CA VAL A 79 7.88 6.03 14.73
C VAL A 79 8.67 6.90 15.70
N GLN A 80 9.16 6.33 16.80
CA GLN A 80 9.95 7.05 17.81
C GLN A 80 11.29 7.55 17.26
N ASN A 81 11.85 6.87 16.25
CA ASN A 81 13.11 7.26 15.60
C ASN A 81 12.91 8.18 14.37
N GLY A 82 11.74 8.79 14.21
CA GLY A 82 11.49 9.82 13.19
C GLY A 82 10.98 9.29 11.84
N VAL A 83 10.66 8.00 11.74
CA VAL A 83 10.00 7.46 10.53
C VAL A 83 8.58 8.02 10.43
N SER A 84 8.43 9.06 9.63
CA SER A 84 7.18 9.82 9.45
C SER A 84 6.31 9.20 8.35
N SER A 85 6.01 7.91 8.47
CA SER A 85 5.11 7.20 7.55
C SER A 85 3.74 7.00 8.19
N ARG A 86 2.70 7.55 7.56
CA ARG A 86 1.31 7.36 7.99
C ARG A 86 0.93 5.88 8.03
N SER A 87 1.44 5.09 7.09
CA SER A 87 1.22 3.64 7.02
C SER A 87 1.83 2.93 8.24
N ILE A 88 3.06 3.29 8.63
CA ILE A 88 3.73 2.71 9.81
C ILE A 88 3.02 3.14 11.10
N THR A 89 2.59 4.39 11.20
CA THR A 89 1.82 4.88 12.36
C THR A 89 0.48 4.14 12.49
N ARG A 90 -0.20 3.90 11.36
CA ARG A 90 -1.44 3.11 11.33
C ARG A 90 -1.20 1.65 11.70
N LEU A 91 -0.08 1.05 11.32
CA LEU A 91 0.31 -0.28 11.75
C LEU A 91 0.60 -0.34 13.25
N TYR A 92 1.30 0.65 13.80
CA TYR A 92 1.53 0.74 15.24
C TYR A 92 0.22 0.79 16.01
N VAL A 93 -0.64 1.78 15.71
CA VAL A 93 -1.95 1.94 16.35
C VAL A 93 -2.84 0.71 16.12
N GLY A 94 -2.84 0.17 14.90
CA GLY A 94 -3.63 -1.01 14.54
C GLY A 94 -3.20 -2.27 15.29
N ASN A 95 -1.92 -2.42 15.60
CA ASN A 95 -1.44 -3.53 16.43
C ASN A 95 -1.68 -3.30 17.92
N LEU A 96 -1.73 -2.05 18.39
CA LEU A 96 -2.08 -1.77 19.79
C LEU A 96 -3.56 -2.05 20.11
N PHE A 97 -4.47 -1.70 19.20
CA PHE A 97 -5.91 -1.82 19.43
C PHE A 97 -6.49 -3.08 18.77
N CYS A 98 -7.03 -4.00 19.58
CA CYS A 98 -7.67 -5.21 19.08
C CYS A 98 -8.99 -4.87 18.37
N ARG A 99 -9.18 -5.34 17.14
CA ARG A 99 -10.50 -5.29 16.48
C ARG A 99 -11.55 -6.18 17.17
N GLN A 100 -11.13 -7.16 17.97
CA GLN A 100 -12.04 -8.05 18.71
C GLN A 100 -12.87 -7.33 19.79
N SER A 101 -12.40 -6.17 20.28
CA SER A 101 -13.14 -5.38 21.29
C SER A 101 -14.46 -4.80 20.77
N LEU A 102 -14.66 -4.75 19.44
CA LEU A 102 -15.88 -4.21 18.83
C LEU A 102 -16.95 -5.29 18.54
N LEU A 103 -16.65 -6.58 18.77
CA LEU A 103 -17.57 -7.69 18.49
C LEU A 103 -18.08 -8.40 19.74
N GLN A 104 -17.73 -7.92 20.94
CA GLN A 104 -18.20 -8.50 22.21
C GLN A 104 -19.41 -7.74 22.82
N ASP A 105 -20.02 -6.81 22.08
CA ASP A 105 -21.22 -6.06 22.49
C ASP A 105 -22.37 -6.24 21.47
N VAL A 106 -22.75 -7.49 21.21
CA VAL A 106 -24.03 -7.83 20.54
C VAL A 106 -24.70 -9.03 21.18
#